data_AF-A0A3D4B3R2-F1
#
_entry.id   AF-A0A3D4B3R2-F1
#
_cell.length_a   1.000
_cell.length_b   1.000
_cell.length_c   1.000
_cell.angle_alpha   90.00
_cell.angle_beta   90.00
_cell.angle_gamma   90.00
#
_symmetry.space_group_name_H-M   'P 1'
#
loop_
_entity.id
_entity.type
_entity.pdbx_description
1 polymer ?
#
loop_
_entity_poly.entity_id
_entity_poly.type
_entity_poly.pdbx_seq_one_letter_code
_entity_poly.pdbx_strand_id
1 'polypeptide(L)'
;VGILGGVNKTMAGLQEKYGALRVSDTGIRETTILGQAIGLAMRGFRPIAEIQYLDFLLYALQTMSDDLATMHWRTRGGHKAPVIVRTRGHRLE
;
A
#
# COMPACT_ATOMS: atom_id res chain seq x y z
N VAL A 1 3.76 -1.34 7.42
CA VAL A 1 4.74 -0.66 8.30
C VAL A 1 4.13 -0.49 9.67
N GLY A 2 4.77 -0.98 10.73
CA GLY A 2 4.33 -0.86 12.12
C GLY A 2 5.48 -0.47 13.04
N ILE A 3 5.83 -1.32 14.02
CA ILE A 3 6.67 -0.94 15.18
C ILE A 3 8.03 -0.39 14.74
N LEU A 4 8.68 -1.06 13.78
CA LEU A 4 10.03 -0.71 13.34
C LEU A 4 10.08 0.60 12.51
N GLY A 5 8.94 1.07 11.98
CA GLY A 5 8.89 2.29 11.16
C GLY A 5 9.45 2.14 9.74
N GLY A 6 9.56 0.89 9.26
CA GLY A 6 10.18 0.53 7.98
C GLY A 6 11.70 0.44 8.08
N VAL A 7 12.35 -0.28 7.17
CA VAL A 7 13.81 -0.56 7.26
C VAL A 7 14.65 0.72 7.34
N ASN A 8 14.21 1.78 6.66
CA ASN A 8 14.87 3.09 6.68
C ASN A 8 14.33 4.03 7.79
N LYS A 9 13.53 3.52 8.73
CA LYS A 9 12.93 4.23 9.88
C LYS A 9 12.11 5.48 9.55
N THR A 10 11.74 5.69 8.29
CA THR A 10 11.05 6.93 7.89
C THR A 10 9.63 7.08 8.42
N MET A 11 9.05 6.00 8.95
CA MET A 11 7.74 5.98 9.60
C MET A 11 7.84 5.57 11.08
N ALA A 12 9.04 5.66 11.68
CA ALA A 12 9.23 5.33 13.09
C ALA A 12 8.37 6.20 13.99
N GLY A 13 7.81 5.61 15.04
CA GLY A 13 6.92 6.29 16.00
C GLY A 13 5.50 6.58 15.48
N LEU A 14 5.19 6.36 14.20
CA LEU A 14 3.82 6.59 13.70
C LEU A 14 2.80 5.61 14.30
N GLN A 15 3.18 4.35 14.49
CA GLN A 15 2.28 3.38 15.12
C GLN A 15 2.04 3.68 16.60
N GLU A 16 3.05 4.12 17.34
CA GLU A 16 2.88 4.55 18.73
C GLU A 16 1.94 5.77 18.81
N LYS A 17 2.11 6.74 17.90
CA LYS A 17 1.30 7.95 17.85
C LYS A 17 -0.16 7.73 17.42
N TYR A 18 -0.38 6.85 16.44
CA TYR A 18 -1.70 6.70 15.78
C TYR A 18 -2.38 5.34 16.02
N GLY A 19 -1.72 4.42 16.71
CA GLY A 19 -2.22 3.09 17.04
C GLY A 19 -2.09 2.06 15.92
N ALA A 20 -2.17 0.79 16.31
CA ALA A 20 -2.01 -0.37 15.41
C ALA A 20 -3.10 -0.47 14.33
N LEU A 21 -4.28 0.14 14.53
CA LEU A 21 -5.35 0.15 13.53
C LEU A 21 -5.08 1.14 12.38
N ARG A 22 -4.19 2.12 12.58
CA ARG A 22 -3.86 3.14 11.58
C ARG A 22 -2.55 2.85 10.86
N VAL A 23 -1.62 2.20 11.56
CA VAL A 23 -0.28 1.90 11.07
C VAL A 23 0.03 0.47 11.53
N SER A 24 0.15 -0.48 10.61
CA SER A 24 0.36 -1.90 10.94
C SER A 24 1.38 -2.56 10.02
N ASP A 25 2.09 -3.54 10.59
CA ASP A 25 2.94 -4.45 9.82
C ASP A 25 2.09 -5.45 9.02
N THR A 26 2.66 -5.89 7.91
CA THR A 26 2.07 -6.87 7.00
C THR A 26 3.09 -7.96 6.72
N GLY A 27 2.64 -9.12 6.24
CA GLY A 27 3.56 -10.10 5.67
C GLY A 27 4.25 -9.58 4.41
N ILE A 28 5.35 -10.24 4.01
CA ILE A 28 6.09 -9.95 2.78
C ILE A 28 5.33 -10.56 1.59
N ARG A 29 4.24 -9.90 1.20
CA ARG A 29 3.33 -10.31 0.13
C ARG A 29 2.73 -9.08 -0.55
N GLU A 30 3.42 -8.54 -1.53
CA GLU A 30 3.09 -7.25 -2.18
C GLU A 30 1.70 -7.25 -2.80
N THR A 31 1.32 -8.35 -3.47
CA THR A 31 -0.03 -8.51 -4.04
C THR A 31 -1.11 -8.43 -2.95
N THR A 32 -0.88 -9.07 -1.80
CA THR A 32 -1.81 -9.05 -0.67
C THR A 32 -1.90 -7.66 -0.04
N ILE A 33 -0.76 -6.98 0.14
CA ILE A 33 -0.70 -5.61 0.65
C ILE A 33 -1.55 -4.68 -0.23
N LEU A 34 -1.36 -4.75 -1.55
CA LEU A 34 -2.11 -3.93 -2.50
C LEU A 34 -3.59 -4.30 -2.52
N GLY A 35 -3.94 -5.59 -2.55
CA GLY A 35 -5.33 -6.06 -2.55
C GLY A 35 -6.10 -5.61 -1.29
N GLN A 36 -5.46 -5.68 -0.12
CA GLN A 36 -6.03 -5.16 1.13
C GLN A 36 -6.25 -3.65 1.07
N ALA A 37 -5.28 -2.90 0.53
CA ALA A 37 -5.42 -1.46 0.35
C ALA A 37 -6.58 -1.12 -0.60
N ILE A 38 -6.73 -1.82 -1.72
CA ILE A 38 -7.87 -1.66 -2.63
C ILE A 38 -9.19 -1.91 -1.90
N GLY A 39 -9.31 -3.03 -1.17
CA GLY A 39 -10.52 -3.37 -0.44
C GLY A 39 -10.89 -2.34 0.65
N LEU A 40 -9.90 -1.85 1.40
CA LEU A 40 -10.09 -0.76 2.36
C LEU A 40 -10.54 0.53 1.68
N ALA A 41 -9.92 0.88 0.55
CA ALA A 41 -10.26 2.08 -0.21
C ALA A 41 -11.70 2.03 -0.73
N MET A 42 -12.16 0.87 -1.22
CA MET A 42 -13.55 0.65 -1.64
C MET A 42 -14.55 0.74 -0.48
N ARG A 43 -14.12 0.49 0.76
CA ARG A 43 -14.92 0.68 1.98
C ARG A 43 -14.86 2.12 2.54
N GLY A 44 -14.26 3.05 1.80
CA GLY A 44 -14.23 4.48 2.16
C GLY A 44 -12.99 4.93 2.94
N PHE A 45 -12.03 4.05 3.20
CA PHE A 45 -10.75 4.44 3.79
C PHE A 45 -9.82 5.12 2.76
N ARG A 46 -8.74 5.73 3.25
CA ARG A 46 -7.69 6.34 2.43
C ARG A 46 -6.34 5.69 2.73
N PRO A 47 -6.11 4.46 2.25
CA PRO A 47 -4.95 3.68 2.63
C PRO A 47 -3.68 4.15 1.90
N ILE A 48 -2.56 4.03 2.61
CA ILE A 48 -1.21 4.19 2.07
C ILE A 48 -0.54 2.82 2.15
N ALA A 49 -0.38 2.18 1.00
CA ALA A 49 0.31 0.90 0.87
C ALA A 49 1.81 1.15 0.66
N GLU A 50 2.65 0.65 1.56
CA GLU A 50 4.11 0.71 1.38
C GLU A 50 4.60 -0.62 0.79
N ILE A 51 5.25 -0.54 -0.36
CA ILE A 51 6.07 -1.60 -0.94
C ILE A 51 7.53 -1.23 -0.66
N GLN A 52 8.30 -2.15 -0.11
CA GLN A 52 9.58 -1.80 0.51
C GLN A 52 10.60 -1.23 -0.47
N TYR A 53 10.76 -1.89 -1.62
CA TYR A 53 11.65 -1.50 -2.70
C TYR A 53 10.91 -1.47 -4.03
N LEU A 54 11.40 -0.64 -4.96
CA LEU A 54 10.84 -0.48 -6.30
C LEU A 54 10.77 -1.82 -7.04
N ASP A 55 11.80 -2.64 -6.86
CA ASP A 55 11.97 -3.95 -7.49
C ASP A 55 10.86 -4.93 -7.12
N PHE A 56 10.26 -4.76 -5.94
CA PHE A 56 9.16 -5.61 -5.46
C PHE A 56 7.79 -5.21 -6.03
N LEU A 57 7.68 -4.07 -6.72
CA LEU A 57 6.45 -3.71 -7.42
C LEU A 57 6.05 -4.77 -8.45
N LEU A 58 7.02 -5.51 -9.00
CA LEU A 58 6.77 -6.57 -9.97
C LEU A 58 5.76 -7.61 -9.43
N TYR A 59 5.82 -7.92 -8.13
CA TYR A 59 4.93 -8.89 -7.49
C TYR A 59 3.48 -8.37 -7.31
N ALA A 60 3.26 -7.06 -7.38
CA ALA A 60 1.93 -6.46 -7.30
C ALA A 60 1.47 -5.84 -8.63
N LEU A 61 2.28 -5.91 -9.68
CA LEU A 61 2.06 -5.19 -10.94
C LEU A 61 0.72 -5.56 -11.57
N GLN A 62 0.41 -6.85 -11.65
CA GLN A 62 -0.85 -7.31 -12.24
C GLN A 62 -2.09 -6.79 -11.49
N THR A 63 -2.11 -6.85 -10.17
CA THR A 63 -3.21 -6.28 -9.36
C THR A 63 -3.26 -4.76 -9.49
N MET A 64 -2.11 -4.09 -9.66
CA MET A 64 -2.05 -2.65 -9.86
C MET A 64 -2.64 -2.24 -11.22
N SER A 65 -2.24 -2.94 -12.29
CA SER A 65 -2.71 -2.67 -13.65
C SER A 65 -4.17 -3.04 -13.83
N ASP A 66 -4.56 -4.25 -13.42
CA ASP A 66 -5.83 -4.83 -13.83
C ASP A 66 -6.97 -4.45 -12.88
N ASP A 67 -6.67 -4.27 -11.59
CA ASP A 67 -7.67 -3.89 -10.59
C ASP A 67 -7.59 -2.41 -10.21
N LEU A 68 -6.47 -1.94 -9.63
CA LEU A 68 -6.41 -0.60 -9.06
C LEU A 68 -6.60 0.49 -10.12
N ALA A 69 -5.83 0.44 -11.21
CA ALA A 69 -5.83 1.47 -12.25
C ALA A 69 -7.14 1.52 -13.04
N THR A 70 -7.79 0.37 -13.26
CA THR A 70 -8.99 0.30 -14.10
C THR A 70 -10.30 0.42 -13.31
N MET A 71 -10.27 0.33 -11.97
CA MET A 71 -11.47 0.19 -11.14
C MET A 71 -12.57 1.21 -11.46
N HIS A 72 -12.18 2.47 -11.58
CA HIS A 72 -13.12 3.55 -11.85
C HIS A 72 -13.77 3.42 -13.23
N TRP A 73 -12.96 3.11 -14.24
CA TRP A 73 -13.41 2.94 -15.61
C TRP A 73 -14.27 1.68 -15.79
N ARG A 74 -13.80 0.52 -15.32
CA ARG A 74 -14.49 -0.77 -15.50
C ARG A 74 -15.85 -0.83 -14.80
N THR A 75 -16.05 0.03 -13.79
CA THR A 75 -17.32 0.15 -13.06
C THR A 75 -18.16 1.35 -13.51
N ARG A 76 -17.78 2.05 -14.59
CA ARG A 76 -18.45 3.25 -15.09
C ARG A 76 -18.68 4.30 -13.99
N GLY A 77 -17.69 4.49 -13.13
CA GLY A 77 -17.75 5.42 -12.01
C GLY A 77 -18.43 4.89 -10.75
N GLY A 78 -18.97 3.67 -10.75
CA GLY A 78 -19.66 3.09 -9.59
C GLY A 78 -18.74 2.84 -8.39
N HIS A 79 -17.45 2.54 -8.64
CA HIS A 79 -16.45 2.34 -7.60
C HIS A 79 -15.18 3.16 -7.85
N LYS A 80 -14.45 3.44 -6.77
CA LYS A 80 -13.11 4.03 -6.80
C LYS A 80 -12.25 3.44 -5.69
N ALA A 81 -10.95 3.31 -5.93
CA ALA A 81 -9.98 2.89 -4.94
C ALA A 81 -8.87 3.95 -4.82
N PRO A 82 -9.05 5.01 -4.03
CA PRO A 82 -8.04 6.05 -3.81
C PRO A 82 -6.89 5.55 -2.92
N VAL A 83 -6.08 4.63 -3.44
CA VAL A 83 -4.90 4.07 -2.78
C VAL A 83 -3.67 4.91 -3.14
N ILE A 84 -2.84 5.24 -2.14
CA ILE A 84 -1.48 5.74 -2.38
C ILE A 84 -0.53 4.56 -2.26
N VAL A 85 0.16 4.20 -3.35
CA VAL A 85 1.26 3.25 -3.31
C VAL A 85 2.56 4.01 -3.14
N ARG A 86 3.29 3.74 -2.08
CA ARG A 86 4.61 4.30 -1.80
C ARG A 86 5.66 3.20 -1.96
N THR A 87 6.76 3.54 -2.60
CA THR A 87 7.94 2.69 -2.66
C THR A 87 9.21 3.52 -2.55
N ARG A 88 10.36 2.85 -2.44
CA ARG A 88 11.68 3.47 -2.44
C ARG A 88 12.59 2.76 -3.43
N GLY A 89 13.43 3.54 -4.10
CA GLY A 89 14.56 2.97 -4.84
C GLY A 89 15.64 2.47 -3.87
N HIS A 90 16.50 1.59 -4.37
CA HIS A 90 17.76 1.28 -3.69
C HIS A 90 18.59 2.56 -3.55
N ARG A 91 19.14 2.76 -2.36
CA ARG A 91 20.14 3.80 -2.13
C ARG A 91 21.47 3.24 -2.62
N LEU A 92 21.90 3.69 -3.80
CA LEU A 92 23.25 3.43 -4.31
C LEU A 92 24.19 4.34 -3.51
N GLU A 93 24.74 3.82 -2.42
CA GLU A 93 25.95 4.38 -1.80
C GLU A 93 27.18 3.74 -2.44
#